data_AF-A0AAJ0CII4-F1
#
_entry.id   AF-A0AAJ0CII4-F1
#
_cell.length_a   1.000
_cell.length_b   1.000
_cell.length_c   1.000
_cell.angle_alpha   90.00
_cell.angle_beta   90.00
_cell.angle_gamma   90.00
#
_symmetry.space_group_name_H-M   'P 1'
#
loop_
_entity.id
_entity.type
_entity.pdbx_description
1 polymer ?
#
loop_
_entity_poly.entity_id
_entity_poly.type
_entity_poly.pdbx_seq_one_letter_code
_entity_poly.pdbx_strand_id
1 'polypeptide(L)'
;MDAQQDQATDFEPQRQYIKQEEITVNIFNRNSETSPSAFTDLSFDRLELGELIHRLNHAGHIVLSIAYNGNVADIVCVCKSDGWIEAVREQGCE
;
A
#
# COMPACT_ATOMS: atom_id res chain seq x y z
N MET A 1 -32.04 -50.34 -23.02
CA MET A 1 -30.95 -50.01 -22.09
C MET A 1 -30.17 -48.92 -22.78
N ASP A 2 -30.50 -47.66 -22.53
CA ASP A 2 -29.76 -46.52 -23.08
C ASP A 2 -29.57 -45.55 -21.92
N ALA A 3 -28.36 -45.51 -21.39
CA ALA A 3 -27.97 -44.58 -20.35
C ALA A 3 -27.62 -43.25 -21.04
N GLN A 4 -28.42 -42.22 -20.80
CA GLN A 4 -28.05 -40.84 -21.12
C GLN A 4 -26.85 -40.47 -20.25
N GLN A 5 -25.71 -40.22 -20.90
CA GLN A 5 -24.54 -39.63 -20.26
C GLN A 5 -24.80 -38.15 -20.04
N ASP A 6 -25.01 -37.77 -18.78
CA ASP A 6 -24.91 -36.38 -18.32
C ASP A 6 -23.48 -35.88 -18.56
N GLN A 7 -23.31 -34.99 -19.54
CA GLN A 7 -22.12 -34.16 -19.62
C GLN A 7 -22.23 -33.07 -18.55
N ALA A 8 -21.64 -33.35 -17.39
CA ALA A 8 -21.28 -32.29 -16.46
C ALA A 8 -20.22 -31.42 -17.14
N THR A 9 -20.63 -30.27 -17.65
CA THR A 9 -19.72 -29.20 -18.04
C THR A 9 -19.08 -28.66 -16.77
N ASP A 10 -17.83 -29.08 -16.51
CA ASP A 10 -16.95 -28.47 -15.53
C ASP A 10 -16.70 -27.01 -15.94
N PHE A 11 -17.56 -26.11 -15.45
CA PHE A 11 -17.25 -24.69 -15.40
C PHE A 11 -16.27 -24.48 -14.25
N GLU A 12 -14.98 -24.68 -14.51
CA GLU A 12 -13.96 -24.07 -13.66
C GLU A 12 -14.02 -22.55 -13.91
N PRO A 13 -14.41 -21.72 -12.92
CA PRO A 13 -14.23 -20.30 -13.07
C PRO A 13 -12.73 -20.06 -13.12
N GLN A 14 -12.22 -19.66 -14.29
CA GLN A 14 -10.89 -19.10 -14.41
C GLN A 14 -10.82 -17.91 -13.46
N ARG A 15 -10.25 -18.12 -12.26
CA ARG A 15 -9.93 -17.03 -11.33
C ARG A 15 -8.85 -16.21 -12.01
N GLN A 16 -9.28 -15.21 -12.76
CA GLN A 16 -8.39 -14.24 -13.35
C GLN A 16 -7.77 -13.47 -12.18
N TYR A 17 -6.51 -13.77 -11.87
CA TYR A 17 -5.76 -13.03 -10.87
C TYR A 17 -5.48 -11.64 -11.46
N ILE A 18 -6.32 -10.66 -11.11
CA ILE A 18 -6.05 -9.26 -11.44
C ILE A 18 -4.95 -8.81 -10.49
N LYS A 19 -3.74 -8.64 -11.02
CA LYS A 19 -2.65 -8.04 -10.26
C LYS A 19 -3.03 -6.59 -9.99
N GLN A 20 -3.40 -6.29 -8.76
CA GLN A 20 -3.65 -4.92 -8.32
C GLN A 20 -2.29 -4.28 -8.04
N GLU A 21 -1.86 -3.40 -8.93
CA GLU A 21 -0.53 -2.79 -8.89
C GLU A 21 -0.47 -1.56 -7.98
N GLU A 22 -1.62 -0.94 -7.73
CA GLU A 22 -1.76 0.25 -6.89
C GLU A 22 -1.87 -0.11 -5.40
N ILE A 23 -1.04 0.54 -4.61
CA ILE A 23 -0.91 0.40 -3.17
C ILE A 23 -1.40 1.68 -2.50
N THR A 24 -2.40 1.57 -1.64
CA THR A 24 -2.81 2.66 -0.75
C THR A 24 -1.90 2.68 0.48
N VAL A 25 -1.47 3.85 0.93
CA VAL A 25 -0.56 3.97 2.08
C VAL A 25 -1.27 4.61 3.27
N ASN A 26 -1.10 4.01 4.44
CA ASN A 26 -1.56 4.57 5.71
C ASN A 26 -0.35 4.87 6.58
N ILE A 27 -0.21 6.10 7.06
CA ILE A 27 0.88 6.47 7.96
C ILE A 27 0.34 6.69 9.37
N PHE A 28 0.72 5.79 10.27
CA PHE A 28 0.46 5.87 11.69
C PHE A 28 1.62 6.57 12.38
N ASN A 29 1.50 7.88 12.54
CA ASN A 29 2.48 8.68 13.26
C ASN A 29 2.35 8.47 14.77
N ARG A 30 3.44 8.06 15.41
CA ARG A 30 3.53 7.83 16.86
C ARG A 30 4.05 9.05 17.63
N ASN A 31 4.44 10.12 16.95
CA ASN A 31 4.85 11.36 17.59
C ASN A 31 3.66 12.33 17.73
N SER A 32 3.21 12.55 18.95
CA SER A 32 2.10 13.47 19.27
C SER A 32 2.44 14.95 19.11
N GLU A 33 3.72 15.32 18.99
CA GLU A 33 4.17 16.71 18.83
C GLU A 33 4.11 17.20 17.37
N THR A 34 3.74 16.32 16.45
CA THR A 34 3.66 16.59 15.01
C THR A 34 2.27 16.24 14.49
N SER A 35 2.01 16.55 13.22
CA SER A 35 0.75 16.31 12.55
C SER A 35 0.28 14.86 12.73
N PRO A 36 -1.03 14.64 12.94
CA PRO A 36 -1.57 13.34 13.27
C PRO A 36 -1.41 12.34 12.11
N SER A 37 -1.54 11.05 12.43
CA SER A 37 -1.62 9.97 11.43
C SER A 37 -2.54 10.33 10.26
N ALA A 38 -2.13 9.98 9.04
CA ALA A 38 -2.87 10.28 7.84
C ALA A 38 -3.02 9.05 6.95
N PHE A 39 -4.13 9.02 6.22
CA PHE A 39 -4.38 8.10 5.12
C PHE A 39 -4.02 8.85 3.85
N THR A 40 -3.20 8.25 2.99
CA THR A 40 -2.91 8.85 1.69
C THR A 40 -4.08 8.56 0.77
N ASP A 41 -4.65 9.60 0.16
CA ASP A 41 -5.54 9.48 -0.99
C ASP A 41 -4.79 9.12 -2.28
N LEU A 42 -3.47 8.99 -2.18
CA LEU A 42 -2.56 8.64 -3.26
C LEU A 42 -2.46 7.12 -3.43
N SER A 43 -2.43 6.68 -4.69
CA SER A 43 -2.02 5.33 -5.09
C SER A 43 -0.51 5.34 -5.37
N PHE A 44 0.18 4.33 -4.86
CA PHE A 44 1.61 4.10 -5.07
C PHE A 44 1.82 2.78 -5.79
N ASP A 45 2.79 2.68 -6.68
CA ASP A 45 3.34 1.38 -7.04
C ASP A 45 4.36 0.89 -5.98
N ARG A 46 4.95 -0.29 -6.22
CA ARG A 46 5.95 -0.87 -5.29
C ARG A 46 7.25 -0.06 -5.22
N LEU A 47 7.67 0.55 -6.33
CA LEU A 47 8.88 1.37 -6.39
C LEU A 47 8.64 2.69 -5.65
N GLU A 48 7.53 3.37 -5.95
CA GLU A 48 7.13 4.63 -5.32
C GLU A 48 6.94 4.49 -3.81
N LEU A 49 6.41 3.35 -3.35
CA LEU A 49 6.34 3.02 -1.92
C LEU A 49 7.75 2.92 -1.30
N GLY A 50 8.69 2.28 -1.99
CA GLY A 50 10.09 2.19 -1.57
C GLY A 50 10.75 3.55 -1.48
N GLU A 51 10.51 4.42 -2.47
CA GLU A 51 11.01 5.79 -2.49
C GLU A 51 10.40 6.65 -1.38
N LEU A 52 9.11 6.52 -1.10
CA LEU A 52 8.46 7.18 0.03
C LEU A 52 9.16 6.82 1.35
N ILE A 53 9.37 5.51 1.60
CA ILE A 53 10.06 5.04 2.79
C ILE A 53 11.48 5.61 2.87
N HIS A 54 12.17 5.68 1.73
CA HIS A 54 13.50 6.28 1.65
C HIS A 54 13.47 7.78 1.99
N ARG A 55 12.56 8.56 1.40
CA ARG A 55 12.39 9.99 1.68
C ARG A 55 12.07 10.26 3.15
N LEU A 56 11.16 9.49 3.74
CA LEU A 56 10.83 9.62 5.17
C LEU A 56 12.07 9.42 6.06
N ASN A 57 12.86 8.38 5.79
CA ASN A 57 14.09 8.13 6.54
C ASN A 57 15.15 9.21 6.29
N HIS A 58 15.31 9.68 5.05
CA HIS A 58 16.27 10.73 4.69
C HIS A 58 15.91 12.09 5.31
N ALA A 59 14.62 12.41 5.44
CA ALA A 59 14.11 13.56 6.17
C ALA A 59 14.25 13.43 7.71
N GLY A 60 14.81 12.32 8.19
CA GLY A 60 15.09 12.08 9.60
C GLY A 60 13.93 11.52 10.41
N HIS A 61 12.82 11.16 9.76
CA HIS A 61 11.73 10.40 10.38
C HIS A 61 12.15 8.93 10.56
N ILE A 62 11.47 8.23 11.46
CA ILE A 62 11.85 6.85 11.81
C ILE A 62 10.69 5.92 11.45
N VAL A 63 10.86 5.13 10.39
CA VAL A 63 9.91 4.06 10.05
C VAL A 63 10.16 2.86 10.97
N LEU A 64 9.16 2.50 11.78
CA LEU A 64 9.26 1.42 12.76
C LEU A 64 8.83 0.07 12.18
N SER A 65 7.75 0.07 11.40
CA SER A 65 7.21 -1.15 10.80
C SER A 65 6.37 -0.84 9.57
N ILE A 66 6.31 -1.81 8.67
CA ILE A 66 5.44 -1.80 7.48
C ILE A 66 4.69 -3.13 7.46
N ALA A 67 3.37 -3.06 7.37
CA ALA A 67 2.50 -4.24 7.21
C ALA A 67 1.69 -4.12 5.92
N TYR A 68 1.51 -5.24 5.22
CA TYR A 68 0.72 -5.29 3.98
C TYR A 68 -0.59 -6.02 4.24
N ASN A 69 -1.70 -5.36 3.93
CA ASN A 69 -3.04 -5.94 3.96
C ASN A 69 -3.67 -5.83 2.57
N GLY A 70 -3.48 -6.85 1.74
CA GLY A 70 -3.86 -6.79 0.33
C GLY A 70 -3.04 -5.74 -0.41
N ASN A 71 -3.72 -4.73 -0.96
CA ASN A 71 -3.12 -3.60 -1.65
C ASN A 71 -2.96 -2.36 -0.74
N VAL A 72 -2.99 -2.53 0.58
CA VAL A 72 -2.78 -1.45 1.54
C VAL A 72 -1.46 -1.68 2.27
N ALA A 73 -0.63 -0.65 2.37
CA ALA A 73 0.60 -0.61 3.17
C ALA A 73 0.39 0.27 4.41
N ASP A 74 0.33 -0.36 5.56
CA ASP A 74 0.27 0.29 6.87
C ASP A 74 1.69 0.56 7.38
N ILE A 75 2.09 1.82 7.41
CA ILE A 75 3.41 2.28 7.84
C ILE A 75 3.29 2.92 9.23
N VAL A 76 4.02 2.39 10.20
CA VAL A 76 4.14 3.01 11.52
C VAL A 76 5.41 3.85 11.54
N CYS A 77 5.28 5.15 11.81
CA CYS A 77 6.37 6.10 11.74
C CYS A 77 6.45 6.96 13.02
N VAL A 78 7.65 7.40 13.39
CA VAL A 78 7.86 8.52 14.31
C VAL A 78 8.31 9.70 13.47
N CYS A 79 7.36 10.58 13.14
CA CYS A 79 7.66 11.79 12.37
C CYS A 79 8.27 12.85 13.31
N LYS A 80 9.32 13.54 12.86
CA LYS A 80 10.06 14.54 13.68
C LYS A 80 9.70 15.99 13.36
N SER A 81 9.00 16.21 12.26
CA SER A 81 8.51 17.51 11.80
C SER A 81 7.33 17.29 10.86
N ASP A 82 6.47 18.29 10.68
CA ASP A 82 5.27 18.21 9.80
C ASP A 82 5.59 18.03 8.31
N GLY A 83 6.84 18.26 7.90
CA GLY A 83 7.31 18.02 6.53
C GLY A 83 7.21 16.57 6.07
N TRP A 84 6.90 15.62 6.97
CA TRP A 84 6.61 14.23 6.59
C TRP A 84 5.41 14.13 5.64
N ILE A 85 4.46 15.05 5.73
CA ILE A 85 3.30 15.11 4.82
C ILE A 85 3.75 15.49 3.40
N GLU A 86 4.77 16.32 3.27
CA GLU A 86 5.32 16.73 1.98
C GLU A 86 6.06 15.55 1.33
N ALA A 87 6.83 14.78 2.10
CA ALA A 87 7.49 13.56 1.60
C ALA A 87 6.51 12.53 1.02
N VAL A 88 5.27 12.52 1.52
CA VAL A 88 4.15 11.70 1.00
C VAL A 88 3.58 12.27 -0.29
N ARG A 89 3.45 13.60 -0.39
CA ARG A 89 2.84 14.31 -1.51
C ARG A 89 3.79 14.54 -2.69
N GLU A 90 5.10 14.52 -2.46
CA GLU A 90 6.12 14.55 -3.49
C GLU A 90 6.08 13.22 -4.26
N GLN A 91 5.18 13.13 -5.23
CA GLN A 91 5.26 12.15 -6.31
C GLN A 91 6.06 12.76 -7.47
N GLY A 92 7.11 12.06 -7.92
CA GLY A 92 7.71 12.25 -9.23
C GLY A 92 8.29 13.63 -9.56
N CYS A 93 9.14 14.20 -8.71
CA CYS A 93 10.07 15.24 -9.18
C CYS A 93 11.32 14.57 -9.77
N GLU A 94 11.24 14.20 -11.05
CA GLU A 94 12.42 14.24 -11.95
C GLU A 94 12.73 15.68 -12.34
#